data_AF-A0A1G5ENR7-F1
#
_entry.id   AF-A0A1G5ENR7-F1
#
_cell.length_a   1.000
_cell.length_b   1.000
_cell.length_c   1.000
_cell.angle_alpha   90.00
_cell.angle_beta   90.00
_cell.angle_gamma   90.00
#
_symmetry.space_group_name_H-M   'P 1'
#
loop_
_entity.id
_entity.type
_entity.pdbx_description
1 polymer ?
#
loop_
_entity_poly.entity_id
_entity_poly.type
_entity_poly.pdbx_seq_one_letter_code
_entity_poly.pdbx_strand_id
1 'polypeptide(L)'
;MPKRNKIDSRVELGSFYRDDFGGFSPLFAGVTIRIASQAAYDEFVSFLTSQTLPGDRKESLSPILMRSVIEHESRHYHDFLLGSYNGMLFRARLQGILNGIKALYVAKELSGEVFPVPLSTWMALSAEERGAQLEDWAAFSHDGNKPVVIPVPVLSKKALLRPRETEVYAIEGNNDPAAIFSLAAENAMYGYARIQEAVQALASSRSPDYRELINPANIQEVLALTVQLGAVWQAQGEQQARIFARFFLRESNLPSARLWRFLLHVVSRRAPDPTEHEDAFEQAFAASLQIMAIGTWTLLGSYLKEGEAASPAERLTNLLKHLSVDRAEVNIARNTPLSIAATWDYWDAALGVSPWRESLQESLDWAGRGVDFYEEVHEASSPGWEKAFHVTLRNMMKAYAADQRMLIEHVLEHPEDLVGVTRYIGLPTGILPMPLFRLQLDNSALDLARLDQKVFEPVMTVNLDGAVGVLSCLLKMPTQVYRERAADAIAFEYAAQLCDMAFSRQEPHGRSPLLKKRLLSDLERTVCKTLRFIV
;
A
#
# COMPACT_ATOMS: atom_id res chain seq x y z
N MET A 1 26.06 33.12 33.19
CA MET A 1 26.12 32.44 31.88
C MET A 1 24.94 31.48 31.79
N PRO A 2 24.05 31.62 30.80
CA PRO A 2 22.90 30.73 30.65
C PRO A 2 23.37 29.36 30.14
N LYS A 3 22.83 28.30 30.73
CA LYS A 3 23.12 26.91 30.39
C LYS A 3 22.64 26.62 28.96
N ARG A 4 23.55 26.20 28.08
CA ARG A 4 23.23 25.63 26.77
C ARG A 4 22.47 24.32 27.00
N ASN A 5 21.19 24.29 26.65
CA ASN A 5 20.45 23.04 26.48
C ASN A 5 21.11 22.28 25.32
N LYS A 6 21.65 21.08 25.63
CA LYS A 6 21.95 20.08 24.59
C LYS A 6 20.60 19.64 24.03
N ILE A 7 20.31 20.02 22.80
CA ILE A 7 19.24 19.43 22.01
C ILE A 7 19.66 17.98 21.76
N ASP A 8 18.87 17.04 22.27
CA ASP A 8 19.09 15.62 22.11
C ASP A 8 18.84 15.26 20.63
N SER A 9 19.92 15.24 19.84
CA SER A 9 19.90 15.06 18.37
C SER A 9 19.73 13.59 17.96
N ARG A 10 18.95 12.81 18.71
CA ARG A 10 18.66 11.39 18.46
C ARG A 10 17.16 11.14 18.37
N VAL A 11 16.43 12.01 17.66
CA VAL A 11 15.22 11.54 16.97
C VAL A 11 15.74 10.61 15.88
N GLU A 12 15.36 9.34 15.92
CA GLU A 12 15.62 8.39 14.84
C GLU A 12 14.97 8.92 13.57
N LEU A 13 15.73 9.68 12.77
CA LEU A 13 15.32 10.24 11.49
C LEU A 13 14.70 9.17 10.56
N GLY A 14 15.01 7.89 10.77
CA GLY A 14 14.43 6.78 10.02
C GLY A 14 12.94 6.50 10.28
N SER A 15 12.39 6.80 11.47
CA SER A 15 10.95 6.67 11.72
C SER A 15 10.16 7.88 11.20
N PHE A 16 10.81 9.03 11.10
CA PHE A 16 10.23 10.31 10.66
C PHE A 16 9.72 10.23 9.20
N TYR A 17 10.53 9.75 8.25
CA TYR A 17 10.16 9.84 6.82
C TYR A 17 9.02 8.92 6.37
N ARG A 18 8.87 7.73 6.97
CA ARG A 18 7.81 6.78 6.59
C ARG A 18 6.47 7.09 7.27
N ASP A 19 6.50 7.85 8.37
CA ASP A 19 5.30 8.19 9.12
C ASP A 19 4.80 9.64 8.92
N ASP A 20 5.65 10.60 8.47
CA ASP A 20 5.30 12.04 8.55
C ASP A 20 4.77 12.70 7.26
N PHE A 21 4.91 12.11 6.08
CA PHE A 21 4.53 12.81 4.83
C PHE A 21 3.59 12.02 3.91
N GLY A 22 3.68 10.68 3.86
CA GLY A 22 2.83 9.88 3.00
C GLY A 22 2.91 8.39 3.30
N GLY A 23 1.91 7.65 2.84
CA GLY A 23 1.90 6.20 2.93
C GLY A 23 0.86 5.61 1.98
N PHE A 24 1.34 4.92 0.95
CA PHE A 24 0.49 4.04 0.16
C PHE A 24 0.03 2.88 1.05
N SER A 25 -1.28 2.76 1.21
CA SER A 25 -1.92 1.66 1.91
C SER A 25 -2.83 0.95 0.93
N PRO A 26 -2.61 -0.35 0.63
CA PRO A 26 -3.52 -1.11 -0.22
C PRO A 26 -4.92 -1.28 0.41
N LEU A 27 -5.12 -0.83 1.66
CA LEU A 27 -6.41 -0.78 2.33
C LEU A 27 -7.29 0.39 1.84
N PHE A 28 -6.70 1.40 1.21
CA PHE A 28 -7.39 2.54 0.61
C PHE A 28 -7.07 2.56 -0.88
N ALA A 29 -8.06 2.46 -1.77
CA ALA A 29 -7.83 2.54 -3.22
C ALA A 29 -7.54 3.98 -3.65
N GLY A 30 -6.36 4.44 -3.28
CA GLY A 30 -5.85 5.78 -3.44
C GLY A 30 -4.56 5.93 -2.66
N VAL A 31 -4.25 7.16 -2.28
CA VAL A 31 -3.03 7.49 -1.54
C VAL A 31 -3.37 8.31 -0.31
N THR A 32 -2.56 8.14 0.74
CA THR A 32 -2.71 8.91 1.97
C THR A 32 -1.51 9.83 2.13
N ILE A 33 -1.77 11.14 2.15
CA ILE A 33 -0.82 12.18 2.52
C ILE A 33 -1.00 12.42 4.02
N ARG A 34 0.08 12.22 4.77
CA ARG A 34 0.08 12.44 6.22
C ARG A 34 0.60 13.83 6.51
N ILE A 35 -0.06 14.53 7.43
CA ILE A 35 0.35 15.86 7.86
C ILE A 35 0.56 15.89 9.37
N ALA A 36 1.84 15.98 9.76
CA ALA A 36 2.26 15.97 11.15
C ALA A 36 2.05 17.32 11.88
N SER A 37 1.86 18.43 11.16
CA SER A 37 1.69 19.76 11.79
C SER A 37 0.92 20.77 10.93
N GLN A 38 0.34 21.78 11.58
CA GLN A 38 -0.32 22.91 10.90
C GLN A 38 0.63 23.64 9.93
N ALA A 39 1.91 23.78 10.27
CA ALA A 39 2.89 24.42 9.39
C ALA A 39 3.09 23.61 8.10
N ALA A 40 3.13 22.28 8.21
CA ALA A 40 3.26 21.40 7.06
C ALA A 40 1.98 21.41 6.18
N TYR A 41 0.81 21.53 6.80
CA TYR A 41 -0.45 21.75 6.08
C TYR A 41 -0.48 23.10 5.34
N ASP A 42 -0.14 24.18 6.04
CA ASP A 42 -0.13 25.53 5.47
C ASP A 42 0.83 25.59 4.27
N GLU A 43 2.00 24.95 4.38
CA GLU A 43 2.97 24.80 3.29
C GLU A 43 2.39 24.00 2.11
N PHE A 44 1.77 22.85 2.38
CA PHE A 44 1.15 22.00 1.35
C PHE A 44 0.06 22.76 0.59
N VAL A 45 -0.87 23.41 1.29
CA VAL A 45 -1.96 24.18 0.68
C VAL A 45 -1.41 25.39 -0.07
N SER A 46 -0.43 26.08 0.50
CA SER A 46 0.23 27.21 -0.18
C SER A 46 0.83 26.77 -1.49
N PHE A 47 1.50 25.61 -1.54
CA PHE A 47 2.07 25.08 -2.78
C PHE A 47 0.99 24.72 -3.81
N LEU A 48 -0.08 24.03 -3.39
CA LEU A 48 -1.17 23.64 -4.30
C LEU A 48 -1.93 24.82 -4.91
N THR A 49 -2.00 25.94 -4.19
CA THR A 49 -2.79 27.11 -4.58
C THR A 49 -1.96 28.25 -5.16
N SER A 50 -0.63 28.21 -4.99
CA SER A 50 0.29 29.24 -5.51
C SER A 50 0.47 29.12 -7.02
N GLN A 51 0.47 30.27 -7.70
CA GLN A 51 0.92 30.38 -9.10
C GLN A 51 2.44 30.58 -9.22
N THR A 52 3.10 30.85 -8.10
CA THR A 52 4.54 31.11 -8.01
C THR A 52 5.26 29.91 -7.41
N LEU A 53 6.22 29.36 -8.16
CA LEU A 53 7.14 28.36 -7.66
C LEU A 53 8.09 28.98 -6.62
N PRO A 54 8.51 28.24 -5.58
CA PRO A 54 9.36 28.75 -4.50
C PRO A 54 10.71 29.32 -4.97
N GLY A 55 11.11 29.02 -6.21
CA GLY A 55 12.37 29.44 -6.81
C GLY A 55 13.57 28.70 -6.22
N ASP A 56 14.77 28.93 -6.75
CA ASP A 56 16.00 28.22 -6.40
C ASP A 56 16.62 28.74 -5.08
N ARG A 57 15.87 28.66 -3.96
CA ARG A 57 16.30 29.11 -2.63
C ARG A 57 16.68 27.92 -1.76
N LYS A 58 17.75 28.06 -0.99
CA LYS A 58 18.16 27.02 -0.04
C LYS A 58 17.14 26.90 1.10
N GLU A 59 16.41 25.80 1.12
CA GLU A 59 15.38 25.48 2.13
C GLU A 59 15.79 24.26 2.97
N SER A 60 15.06 24.03 4.06
CA SER A 60 15.14 22.76 4.78
C SER A 60 14.50 21.64 3.96
N LEU A 61 14.80 20.38 4.30
CA LEU A 61 14.30 19.23 3.55
C LEU A 61 12.77 19.06 3.65
N SER A 62 12.16 19.40 4.78
CA SER A 62 10.74 19.12 5.02
C SER A 62 9.78 19.80 4.02
N PRO A 63 9.91 21.11 3.70
CA PRO A 63 9.15 21.73 2.62
C PRO A 63 9.37 21.07 1.26
N ILE A 64 10.61 20.66 0.96
CA ILE A 64 10.95 20.01 -0.33
C ILE A 64 10.15 18.72 -0.50
N LEU A 65 10.10 17.90 0.55
CA LEU A 65 9.35 16.66 0.57
C LEU A 65 7.84 16.89 0.49
N MET A 66 7.32 17.84 1.28
CA MET A 66 5.89 18.10 1.34
C MET A 66 5.33 18.55 -0.02
N ARG A 67 6.05 19.41 -0.75
CA ARG A 67 5.62 19.91 -2.06
C ARG A 67 5.69 18.86 -3.19
N SER A 68 6.44 17.78 -3.00
CA SER A 68 6.63 16.72 -4.01
C SER A 68 5.97 15.39 -3.62
N VAL A 69 5.17 15.39 -2.56
CA VAL A 69 4.57 14.18 -2.00
C VAL A 69 3.48 13.61 -2.91
N ILE A 70 2.78 14.45 -3.68
CA ILE A 70 1.73 13.99 -4.59
C ILE A 70 2.33 13.10 -5.68
N GLU A 71 3.44 13.49 -6.29
CA GLU A 71 4.09 12.72 -7.35
C GLU A 71 4.68 11.41 -6.80
N HIS A 72 5.26 11.47 -5.60
CA HIS A 72 5.77 10.29 -4.89
C HIS A 72 4.65 9.26 -4.64
N GLU A 73 3.56 9.70 -4.03
CA GLU A 73 2.45 8.82 -3.68
C GLU A 73 1.69 8.32 -4.92
N SER A 74 1.52 9.18 -5.92
CA SER A 74 0.91 8.78 -7.21
C SER A 74 1.72 7.68 -7.87
N ARG A 75 3.06 7.72 -7.73
CA ARG A 75 3.90 6.65 -8.27
C ARG A 75 3.66 5.32 -7.57
N HIS A 76 3.52 5.29 -6.24
CA HIS A 76 3.14 4.08 -5.52
C HIS A 76 1.80 3.51 -6.01
N TYR A 77 0.82 4.38 -6.28
CA TYR A 77 -0.47 3.95 -6.83
C TYR A 77 -0.31 3.31 -8.21
N HIS A 78 0.50 3.89 -9.11
CA HIS A 78 0.74 3.30 -10.42
C HIS A 78 1.54 1.99 -10.34
N ASP A 79 2.55 1.90 -9.47
CA ASP A 79 3.28 0.65 -9.25
C ASP A 79 2.37 -0.45 -8.67
N PHE A 80 1.40 -0.08 -7.83
CA PHE A 80 0.35 -0.96 -7.34
C PHE A 80 -0.56 -1.49 -8.46
N LEU A 81 -1.00 -0.62 -9.37
CA LEU A 81 -1.84 -1.01 -10.51
C LEU A 81 -1.08 -1.86 -11.53
N LEU A 82 0.20 -1.57 -11.74
CA LEU A 82 1.02 -2.24 -12.75
C LEU A 82 1.49 -3.62 -12.30
N GLY A 83 1.80 -3.79 -11.01
CA GLY A 83 2.40 -5.02 -10.49
C GLY A 83 1.42 -6.18 -10.35
N SER A 84 1.63 -7.29 -11.07
CA SER A 84 0.79 -8.49 -10.91
C SER A 84 0.88 -9.11 -9.50
N TYR A 85 2.05 -9.01 -8.85
CA TYR A 85 2.23 -9.35 -7.43
C TYR A 85 1.29 -8.54 -6.52
N ASN A 86 1.18 -7.22 -6.77
CA ASN A 86 0.29 -6.35 -6.01
C ASN A 86 -1.18 -6.66 -6.30
N GLY A 87 -1.53 -6.95 -7.56
CA GLY A 87 -2.87 -7.41 -7.93
C GLY A 87 -3.26 -8.71 -7.20
N MET A 88 -2.33 -9.67 -7.09
CA MET A 88 -2.50 -10.90 -6.28
C MET A 88 -2.83 -10.57 -4.83
N LEU A 89 -2.03 -9.73 -4.19
CA LEU A 89 -2.27 -9.31 -2.81
C LEU A 89 -3.61 -8.58 -2.65
N PHE A 90 -3.96 -7.70 -3.59
CA PHE A 90 -5.21 -6.95 -3.54
C PHE A 90 -6.44 -7.86 -3.64
N ARG A 91 -6.43 -8.85 -4.53
CA ARG A 91 -7.54 -9.80 -4.63
C ARG A 91 -7.63 -10.74 -3.44
N ALA A 92 -6.49 -11.23 -2.94
CA ALA A 92 -6.46 -11.98 -1.68
C ALA A 92 -7.02 -11.14 -0.52
N ARG A 93 -6.77 -9.82 -0.53
CA ARG A 93 -7.31 -8.88 0.45
C ARG A 93 -8.82 -8.72 0.31
N LEU A 94 -9.34 -8.45 -0.89
CA LEU A 94 -10.77 -8.33 -1.15
C LEU A 94 -11.53 -9.62 -0.75
N GLN A 95 -10.98 -10.79 -1.08
CA GLN A 95 -11.55 -12.08 -0.67
C GLN A 95 -11.54 -12.24 0.85
N GLY A 96 -10.42 -11.90 1.51
CA GLY A 96 -10.29 -11.93 2.97
C GLY A 96 -11.33 -11.04 3.66
N ILE A 97 -11.59 -9.85 3.11
CA ILE A 97 -12.54 -8.88 3.66
C ILE A 97 -13.98 -9.31 3.43
N LEU A 98 -14.32 -9.75 2.21
CA LEU A 98 -15.65 -10.26 1.86
C LEU A 98 -16.10 -11.32 2.88
N ASN A 99 -15.24 -12.31 3.12
CA ASN A 99 -15.53 -13.39 4.06
C ASN A 99 -15.40 -12.94 5.52
N GLY A 100 -14.44 -12.07 5.82
CA GLY A 100 -14.19 -11.59 7.18
C GLY A 100 -15.36 -10.78 7.74
N ILE A 101 -15.95 -9.90 6.93
CA ILE A 101 -17.14 -9.12 7.34
C ILE A 101 -18.34 -10.04 7.54
N LYS A 102 -18.55 -11.04 6.67
CA LYS A 102 -19.61 -12.03 6.87
C LYS A 102 -19.43 -12.81 8.17
N ALA A 103 -18.22 -13.26 8.47
CA ALA A 103 -17.91 -13.91 9.75
C ALA A 103 -18.19 -12.99 10.94
N LEU A 104 -17.70 -11.74 10.91
CA LEU A 104 -17.93 -10.76 11.97
C LEU A 104 -19.41 -10.45 12.18
N TYR A 105 -20.19 -10.36 11.09
CA TYR A 105 -21.63 -10.13 11.16
C TYR A 105 -22.35 -11.27 11.87
N VAL A 106 -22.04 -12.51 11.53
CA VAL A 106 -22.70 -13.72 12.06
C VAL A 106 -22.21 -14.05 13.47
N ALA A 107 -21.02 -13.58 13.87
CA ALA A 107 -20.46 -13.81 15.20
C ALA A 107 -21.39 -13.39 16.35
N LYS A 108 -22.24 -12.37 16.13
CA LYS A 108 -23.23 -11.89 17.12
C LYS A 108 -24.35 -12.90 17.43
N GLU A 109 -24.55 -13.88 16.55
CA GLU A 109 -25.58 -14.91 16.66
C GLU A 109 -25.05 -16.18 17.33
N LEU A 110 -23.75 -16.23 17.61
CA LEU A 110 -23.10 -17.35 18.26
C LEU A 110 -23.21 -17.26 19.78
N SER A 111 -23.19 -18.42 20.44
CA SER A 111 -23.04 -18.49 21.88
C SER A 111 -21.63 -18.07 22.30
N GLY A 112 -21.52 -17.12 23.22
CA GLY A 112 -20.23 -16.66 23.76
C GLY A 112 -20.25 -15.18 24.07
N GLU A 113 -19.35 -14.77 24.96
CA GLU A 113 -19.22 -13.40 25.44
C GLU A 113 -17.96 -12.72 24.90
N VAL A 114 -16.95 -13.53 24.50
CA VAL A 114 -15.63 -13.04 24.10
C VAL A 114 -15.30 -13.45 22.67
N PHE A 115 -14.85 -12.48 21.88
CA PHE A 115 -14.31 -12.69 20.53
C PHE A 115 -12.77 -12.74 20.61
N PRO A 116 -12.12 -13.87 20.26
CA PRO A 116 -10.68 -14.01 20.44
C PRO A 116 -9.93 -13.33 19.28
N VAL A 117 -9.12 -12.32 19.61
CA VAL A 117 -8.37 -11.53 18.62
C VAL A 117 -6.85 -11.70 18.82
N PRO A 118 -6.06 -11.94 17.75
CA PRO A 118 -6.51 -12.23 16.38
C PRO A 118 -6.95 -13.69 16.21
N LEU A 119 -8.06 -13.89 15.48
CA LEU A 119 -8.66 -15.18 15.15
C LEU A 119 -7.67 -16.14 14.52
N SER A 120 -6.76 -15.66 13.67
CA SER A 120 -5.71 -16.49 13.06
C SER A 120 -4.89 -17.25 14.08
N THR A 121 -4.58 -16.62 15.20
CA THR A 121 -3.82 -17.26 16.28
C THR A 121 -4.69 -18.27 16.98
N TRP A 122 -5.90 -17.87 17.38
CA TRP A 122 -6.83 -18.74 18.09
C TRP A 122 -7.24 -19.98 17.29
N MET A 123 -7.49 -19.82 16.00
CA MET A 123 -7.82 -20.90 15.05
C MET A 123 -6.69 -21.91 14.91
N ALA A 124 -5.44 -21.46 15.04
CA ALA A 124 -4.27 -22.32 14.94
C ALA A 124 -3.93 -23.09 16.24
N LEU A 125 -4.53 -22.71 17.38
CA LEU A 125 -4.33 -23.41 18.66
C LEU A 125 -5.11 -24.72 18.70
N SER A 126 -4.47 -25.74 19.25
CA SER A 126 -5.11 -27.00 19.65
C SER A 126 -6.10 -26.79 20.81
N ALA A 127 -6.96 -27.79 21.05
CA ALA A 127 -7.91 -27.73 22.16
C ALA A 127 -7.22 -27.59 23.53
N GLU A 128 -6.06 -28.24 23.71
CA GLU A 128 -5.24 -28.16 24.92
C GLU A 128 -4.66 -26.75 25.11
N GLU A 129 -4.07 -26.17 24.06
CA GLU A 129 -3.53 -24.80 24.09
C GLU A 129 -4.62 -23.75 24.34
N ARG A 130 -5.80 -23.91 23.73
CA ARG A 130 -6.96 -23.04 24.03
C ARG A 130 -7.36 -23.14 25.49
N GLY A 131 -7.41 -24.36 26.04
CA GLY A 131 -7.71 -24.59 27.45
C GLY A 131 -6.74 -23.86 28.38
N ALA A 132 -5.43 -23.97 28.12
CA ALA A 132 -4.40 -23.25 28.87
C ALA A 132 -4.56 -21.73 28.77
N GLN A 133 -4.81 -21.21 27.57
CA GLN A 133 -4.98 -19.77 27.39
C GLN A 133 -6.25 -19.22 28.07
N LEU A 134 -7.32 -20.00 28.15
CA LEU A 134 -8.51 -19.62 28.92
C LEU A 134 -8.26 -19.57 30.43
N GLU A 135 -7.41 -20.45 30.96
CA GLU A 135 -6.97 -20.39 32.37
C GLU A 135 -6.16 -19.12 32.62
N ASP A 136 -5.23 -18.80 31.70
CA ASP A 136 -4.43 -17.58 31.79
C ASP A 136 -5.33 -16.33 31.76
N TRP A 137 -6.36 -16.31 30.90
CA TRP A 137 -7.31 -15.20 30.82
C TRP A 137 -8.22 -15.09 32.05
N ALA A 138 -8.59 -16.21 32.68
CA ALA A 138 -9.39 -16.20 33.91
C ALA A 138 -8.68 -15.45 35.04
N ALA A 139 -7.34 -15.48 35.09
CA ALA A 139 -6.55 -14.73 36.07
C ALA A 139 -6.68 -13.20 35.94
N PHE A 140 -7.15 -12.70 34.78
CA PHE A 140 -7.40 -11.28 34.54
C PHE A 140 -8.88 -10.92 34.61
N SER A 141 -9.78 -11.89 34.77
CA SER A 141 -11.21 -11.64 34.93
C SER A 141 -11.52 -11.10 36.34
N HIS A 142 -12.44 -10.14 36.44
CA HIS A 142 -12.85 -9.56 37.72
C HIS A 142 -13.45 -10.60 38.68
N ASP A 143 -14.08 -11.64 38.16
CA ASP A 143 -14.73 -12.71 38.92
C ASP A 143 -13.91 -14.01 38.98
N GLY A 144 -12.72 -14.04 38.35
CA GLY A 144 -11.89 -15.23 38.24
C GLY A 144 -12.47 -16.34 37.35
N ASN A 145 -13.60 -16.11 36.66
CA ASN A 145 -14.20 -17.09 35.78
C ASN A 145 -13.50 -17.11 34.41
N LYS A 146 -13.53 -18.28 33.77
CA LYS A 146 -13.04 -18.42 32.40
C LYS A 146 -13.96 -17.66 31.45
N PRO A 147 -13.41 -16.87 30.52
CA PRO A 147 -14.22 -16.21 29.50
C PRO A 147 -14.90 -17.25 28.61
N VAL A 148 -16.18 -17.04 28.31
CA VAL A 148 -16.91 -17.88 27.34
C VAL A 148 -16.61 -17.36 25.94
N VAL A 149 -15.70 -18.01 25.23
CA VAL A 149 -15.30 -17.60 23.88
C VAL A 149 -16.32 -18.11 22.86
N ILE A 150 -16.60 -17.32 21.82
CA ILE A 150 -17.43 -17.78 20.70
C ILE A 150 -16.85 -19.07 20.08
N PRO A 151 -17.69 -19.99 19.57
CA PRO A 151 -17.20 -21.19 18.90
C PRO A 151 -16.45 -20.82 17.62
N VAL A 152 -15.15 -21.10 17.59
CA VAL A 152 -14.26 -20.86 16.46
C VAL A 152 -13.67 -22.19 15.98
N PRO A 153 -13.65 -22.47 14.66
CA PRO A 153 -13.09 -23.73 14.14
C PRO A 153 -11.60 -23.88 14.51
N VAL A 154 -11.16 -25.13 14.65
CA VAL A 154 -9.74 -25.48 14.85
C VAL A 154 -9.15 -25.84 13.50
N LEU A 155 -8.14 -25.09 13.06
CA LEU A 155 -7.48 -25.31 11.78
C LEU A 155 -6.01 -25.60 12.04
N SER A 156 -5.52 -26.73 11.50
CA SER A 156 -4.07 -26.96 11.52
C SER A 156 -3.36 -25.85 10.73
N LYS A 157 -2.16 -25.47 11.18
CA LYS A 157 -1.32 -24.49 10.46
C LYS A 157 -1.08 -24.88 9.00
N LYS A 158 -0.99 -26.18 8.73
CA LYS A 158 -0.88 -26.73 7.36
C LYS A 158 -2.18 -26.55 6.56
N ALA A 159 -3.35 -26.64 7.17
CA ALA A 159 -4.62 -26.42 6.49
C ALA A 159 -4.83 -24.94 6.13
N LEU A 160 -4.37 -24.03 6.97
CA LEU A 160 -4.38 -22.58 6.71
C LEU A 160 -3.52 -22.18 5.49
N LEU A 161 -2.44 -22.93 5.23
CA LEU A 161 -1.47 -22.65 4.17
C LEU A 161 -1.67 -23.51 2.92
N ARG A 162 -2.68 -24.39 2.88
CA ARG A 162 -2.92 -25.19 1.66
C ARG A 162 -3.46 -24.28 0.56
N PRO A 163 -2.88 -24.29 -0.65
CA PRO A 163 -3.48 -23.66 -1.81
C PRO A 163 -4.92 -24.17 -1.97
N ARG A 164 -5.89 -23.25 -1.96
CA ARG A 164 -7.26 -23.51 -2.37
C ARG A 164 -7.48 -22.74 -3.66
N GLU A 165 -8.23 -23.31 -4.60
CA GLU A 165 -8.69 -22.55 -5.75
C GLU A 165 -9.45 -21.32 -5.25
N THR A 166 -9.33 -20.21 -6.00
CA THR A 166 -9.89 -18.90 -5.65
C THR A 166 -11.41 -18.88 -5.85
N GLU A 167 -12.09 -19.94 -5.44
CA GLU A 167 -13.54 -20.02 -5.46
C GLU A 167 -14.05 -19.41 -4.16
N VAL A 168 -14.80 -18.33 -4.30
CA VAL A 168 -15.58 -17.81 -3.18
C VAL A 168 -16.80 -18.70 -3.06
N TYR A 169 -16.81 -19.50 -2.01
CA TYR A 169 -17.97 -20.28 -1.63
C TYR A 169 -19.04 -19.31 -1.11
N ALA A 170 -19.94 -18.86 -1.98
CA ALA A 170 -21.23 -18.36 -1.54
C ALA A 170 -21.84 -19.44 -0.63
N ILE A 171 -22.17 -19.06 0.61
CA ILE A 171 -22.73 -19.99 1.59
C ILE A 171 -24.21 -20.16 1.22
N GLU A 172 -24.49 -20.94 0.19
CA GLU A 172 -25.86 -21.23 -0.22
C GLU A 172 -26.44 -22.33 0.67
N GLY A 173 -27.61 -22.04 1.26
CA GLY A 173 -28.51 -23.07 1.79
C GLY A 173 -28.28 -23.54 3.23
N ASN A 174 -27.34 -22.97 3.99
CA ASN A 174 -27.20 -23.28 5.41
C ASN A 174 -27.70 -22.12 6.29
N ASN A 175 -28.73 -22.39 7.12
CA ASN A 175 -29.30 -21.43 8.06
C ASN A 175 -28.66 -21.51 9.45
N ASP A 176 -27.67 -22.39 9.68
CA ASP A 176 -26.96 -22.50 10.95
C ASP A 176 -25.86 -21.41 11.07
N PRO A 177 -26.00 -20.45 12.01
CA PRO A 177 -25.01 -19.39 12.20
C PRO A 177 -23.60 -19.92 12.49
N ALA A 178 -23.46 -21.04 13.19
CA ALA A 178 -22.15 -21.61 13.53
C ALA A 178 -21.42 -22.14 12.29
N ALA A 179 -22.15 -22.79 11.39
CA ALA A 179 -21.61 -23.27 10.12
C ALA A 179 -21.28 -22.11 9.16
N ILE A 180 -22.16 -21.10 9.07
CA ILE A 180 -21.90 -19.89 8.26
C ILE A 180 -20.65 -19.18 8.78
N PHE A 181 -20.53 -18.96 10.09
CA PHE A 181 -19.37 -18.33 10.71
C PHE A 181 -18.09 -19.10 10.42
N SER A 182 -18.10 -20.42 10.62
CA SER A 182 -16.91 -21.26 10.47
C SER A 182 -16.37 -21.20 9.04
N LEU A 183 -17.25 -21.34 8.04
CA LEU A 183 -16.88 -21.30 6.63
C LEU A 183 -16.38 -19.90 6.22
N ALA A 184 -17.05 -18.84 6.65
CA ALA A 184 -16.62 -17.47 6.38
C ALA A 184 -15.27 -17.15 7.05
N ALA A 185 -15.07 -17.55 8.31
CA ALA A 185 -13.82 -17.34 9.02
C ALA A 185 -12.66 -18.11 8.38
N GLU A 186 -12.88 -19.36 7.96
CA GLU A 186 -11.92 -20.17 7.20
C GLU A 186 -11.49 -19.50 5.89
N ASN A 187 -12.45 -19.01 5.09
CA ASN A 187 -12.16 -18.36 3.82
C ASN A 187 -11.46 -17.00 4.02
N ALA A 188 -11.85 -16.24 5.05
CA ALA A 188 -11.17 -15.02 5.43
C ALA A 188 -9.69 -15.32 5.75
N MET A 189 -9.47 -16.31 6.61
CA MET A 189 -8.15 -16.77 7.01
C MET A 189 -7.27 -17.17 5.83
N TYR A 190 -7.83 -17.83 4.82
CA TYR A 190 -7.09 -18.18 3.62
C TYR A 190 -6.56 -16.94 2.88
N GLY A 191 -7.39 -15.90 2.70
CA GLY A 191 -6.97 -14.63 2.09
C GLY A 191 -5.84 -13.95 2.87
N TYR A 192 -5.93 -13.92 4.21
CA TYR A 192 -4.89 -13.37 5.08
C TYR A 192 -3.60 -14.20 5.07
N ALA A 193 -3.71 -15.53 5.03
CA ALA A 193 -2.57 -16.43 4.99
C ALA A 193 -1.74 -16.26 3.71
N ARG A 194 -2.39 -16.09 2.54
CA ARG A 194 -1.70 -15.82 1.26
C ARG A 194 -0.91 -14.52 1.29
N ILE A 195 -1.48 -13.45 1.87
CA ILE A 195 -0.78 -12.17 2.04
C ILE A 195 0.43 -12.36 2.94
N GLN A 196 0.26 -13.08 4.05
CA GLN A 196 1.35 -13.33 4.99
C GLN A 196 2.46 -14.18 4.37
N GLU A 197 2.12 -15.22 3.60
CA GLU A 197 3.09 -16.08 2.90
C GLU A 197 3.92 -15.27 1.90
N ALA A 198 3.27 -14.46 1.05
CA ALA A 198 3.95 -13.60 0.09
C ALA A 198 4.90 -12.60 0.77
N VAL A 199 4.51 -12.05 1.93
CA VAL A 199 5.36 -11.14 2.72
C VAL A 199 6.50 -11.88 3.44
N GLN A 200 6.26 -13.10 3.94
CA GLN A 200 7.23 -13.87 4.74
C GLN A 200 8.25 -14.64 3.91
N ALA A 201 7.89 -15.14 2.72
CA ALA A 201 8.81 -15.83 1.81
C ALA A 201 10.06 -14.98 1.51
N LEU A 202 9.87 -13.66 1.43
CA LEU A 202 10.92 -12.65 1.28
C LEU A 202 11.86 -12.56 2.49
N ALA A 203 11.33 -12.73 3.71
CA ALA A 203 12.10 -12.59 4.96
C ALA A 203 12.98 -13.82 5.27
N SER A 204 12.64 -14.99 4.72
CA SER A 204 13.41 -16.24 4.90
C SER A 204 14.68 -16.32 4.04
N SER A 205 14.84 -15.47 3.02
CA SER A 205 16.05 -15.36 2.20
C SER A 205 17.17 -14.60 2.95
N ARG A 206 17.64 -15.15 4.07
CA ARG A 206 18.78 -14.61 4.83
C ARG A 206 20.11 -14.99 4.18
N SER A 207 20.49 -14.27 3.12
CA SER A 207 21.88 -14.22 2.63
C SER A 207 22.56 -12.98 3.21
N PRO A 208 23.86 -13.03 3.55
CA PRO A 208 24.57 -11.92 4.20
C PRO A 208 24.88 -10.70 3.31
N ASP A 209 24.38 -10.65 2.07
CA ASP A 209 24.59 -9.54 1.13
C ASP A 209 23.29 -8.77 0.90
N TYR A 210 23.33 -7.66 0.13
CA TYR A 210 22.26 -6.71 -0.25
C TYR A 210 20.85 -7.28 -0.54
N ARG A 211 20.66 -8.60 -0.60
CA ARG A 211 19.36 -9.29 -0.64
C ARG A 211 18.40 -8.88 0.47
N GLU A 212 18.87 -8.50 1.66
CA GLU A 212 17.99 -7.95 2.72
C GLU A 212 17.28 -6.66 2.28
N LEU A 213 17.87 -5.91 1.35
CA LEU A 213 17.31 -4.66 0.81
C LEU A 213 16.35 -4.92 -0.35
N ILE A 214 16.51 -6.04 -1.06
CA ILE A 214 15.73 -6.39 -2.23
C ILE A 214 14.41 -7.02 -1.78
N ASN A 215 13.40 -6.17 -1.60
CA ASN A 215 12.01 -6.58 -1.40
C ASN A 215 11.08 -5.66 -2.19
N PRO A 216 9.84 -6.07 -2.49
CA PRO A 216 8.93 -5.29 -3.33
C PRO A 216 8.68 -3.87 -2.81
N ALA A 217 8.54 -3.70 -1.49
CA ALA A 217 8.29 -2.39 -0.88
C ALA A 217 9.46 -1.43 -1.09
N ASN A 218 10.70 -1.90 -0.90
CA ASN A 218 11.88 -1.07 -1.15
C ASN A 218 12.06 -0.74 -2.63
N ILE A 219 11.70 -1.65 -3.54
CA ILE A 219 11.77 -1.40 -4.99
C ILE A 219 10.79 -0.28 -5.39
N GLN A 220 9.53 -0.38 -4.95
CA GLN A 220 8.50 0.65 -5.17
C GLN A 220 8.92 2.00 -4.58
N GLU A 221 9.47 1.99 -3.36
CA GLU A 221 9.99 3.19 -2.72
C GLU A 221 11.14 3.83 -3.52
N VAL A 222 12.05 3.04 -4.10
CA VAL A 222 13.09 3.59 -4.98
C VAL A 222 12.50 4.24 -6.24
N LEU A 223 11.46 3.64 -6.83
CA LEU A 223 10.76 4.21 -7.99
C LEU A 223 10.08 5.54 -7.61
N ALA A 224 9.34 5.57 -6.51
CA ALA A 224 8.68 6.76 -5.99
C ALA A 224 9.68 7.88 -5.64
N LEU A 225 10.79 7.58 -4.97
CA LEU A 225 11.86 8.54 -4.68
C LEU A 225 12.54 9.08 -5.96
N THR A 226 12.66 8.24 -6.99
CA THR A 226 13.26 8.65 -8.27
C THR A 226 12.32 9.59 -9.04
N VAL A 227 11.00 9.33 -9.03
CA VAL A 227 9.99 10.27 -9.52
C VAL A 227 10.00 11.56 -8.71
N GLN A 228 10.05 11.47 -7.39
CA GLN A 228 10.07 12.63 -6.51
C GLN A 228 11.28 13.53 -6.76
N LEU A 229 12.47 12.96 -7.04
CA LEU A 229 13.65 13.72 -7.47
C LEU A 229 13.35 14.55 -8.73
N GLY A 230 12.68 13.96 -9.72
CA GLY A 230 12.26 14.67 -10.92
C GLY A 230 11.28 15.80 -10.62
N ALA A 231 10.33 15.56 -9.70
CA ALA A 231 9.28 16.51 -9.33
C ALA A 231 9.88 17.72 -8.60
N VAL A 232 10.80 17.48 -7.67
CA VAL A 232 11.57 18.53 -7.01
C VAL A 232 12.35 19.35 -8.04
N TRP A 233 13.03 18.71 -8.98
CA TRP A 233 13.80 19.43 -9.99
C TRP A 233 12.91 20.33 -10.87
N GLN A 234 11.79 19.82 -11.38
CA GLN A 234 10.90 20.57 -12.26
C GLN A 234 10.11 21.67 -11.56
N ALA A 235 9.60 21.40 -10.35
CA ALA A 235 8.68 22.31 -9.67
C ALA A 235 9.37 23.23 -8.64
N GLN A 236 10.52 22.83 -8.10
CA GLN A 236 11.17 23.56 -7.00
C GLN A 236 12.56 24.10 -7.34
N GLY A 237 13.22 23.53 -8.35
CA GLY A 237 14.53 23.99 -8.82
C GLY A 237 15.66 23.00 -8.54
N GLU A 238 16.81 23.29 -9.13
CA GLU A 238 17.99 22.44 -9.09
C GLU A 238 18.62 22.37 -7.70
N GLN A 239 18.68 23.49 -6.98
CA GLN A 239 19.27 23.53 -5.65
C GLN A 239 18.52 22.61 -4.67
N GLN A 240 17.20 22.59 -4.73
CA GLN A 240 16.34 21.74 -3.90
C GLN A 240 16.48 20.27 -4.29
N ALA A 241 16.59 19.98 -5.59
CA ALA A 241 16.83 18.62 -6.06
C ALA A 241 18.21 18.11 -5.60
N ARG A 242 19.23 18.97 -5.54
CA ARG A 242 20.54 18.65 -4.95
C ARG A 242 20.47 18.38 -3.45
N ILE A 243 19.66 19.15 -2.70
CA ILE A 243 19.44 18.91 -1.26
C ILE A 243 18.76 17.55 -1.06
N PHE A 244 17.68 17.28 -1.82
CA PHE A 244 16.95 16.01 -1.79
C PHE A 244 17.87 14.82 -2.11
N ALA A 245 18.58 14.87 -3.24
CA ALA A 245 19.47 13.79 -3.68
C ALA A 245 20.58 13.53 -2.66
N ARG A 246 21.20 14.58 -2.12
CA ARG A 246 22.24 14.47 -1.09
C ARG A 246 21.72 13.76 0.15
N PHE A 247 20.55 14.15 0.64
CA PHE A 247 19.96 13.55 1.81
C PHE A 247 19.76 12.04 1.64
N PHE A 248 19.07 11.61 0.58
CA PHE A 248 18.78 10.19 0.37
C PHE A 248 20.01 9.37 -0.02
N LEU A 249 20.92 9.92 -0.82
CA LEU A 249 22.10 9.17 -1.28
C LEU A 249 23.22 9.13 -0.24
N ARG A 250 23.31 10.08 0.69
CA ARG A 250 24.43 10.12 1.66
C ARG A 250 24.00 9.97 3.10
N GLU A 251 22.94 10.65 3.50
CA GLU A 251 22.61 10.85 4.91
C GLU A 251 21.57 9.83 5.42
N SER A 252 20.70 9.33 4.53
CA SER A 252 19.65 8.38 4.88
C SER A 252 20.17 6.95 5.02
N ASN A 253 19.80 6.28 6.11
CA ASN A 253 20.06 4.86 6.35
C ASN A 253 18.83 3.97 6.07
N LEU A 254 17.78 4.53 5.46
CA LEU A 254 16.60 3.77 5.09
C LEU A 254 16.97 2.62 4.14
N PRO A 255 16.32 1.45 4.25
CA PRO A 255 16.58 0.32 3.35
C PRO A 255 16.40 0.67 1.86
N SER A 256 15.38 1.45 1.53
CA SER A 256 15.15 1.96 0.16
C SER A 256 16.27 2.89 -0.32
N ALA A 257 16.76 3.79 0.52
CA ALA A 257 17.90 4.66 0.20
C ALA A 257 19.21 3.86 -0.03
N ARG A 258 19.44 2.82 0.77
CA ARG A 258 20.54 1.86 0.55
C ARG A 258 20.37 1.10 -0.76
N LEU A 259 19.16 0.65 -1.08
CA LEU A 259 18.86 -0.01 -2.36
C LEU A 259 19.06 0.95 -3.54
N TRP A 260 18.65 2.21 -3.42
CA TRP A 260 18.81 3.22 -4.46
C TRP A 260 20.28 3.45 -4.79
N ARG A 261 21.13 3.64 -3.77
CA ARG A 261 22.59 3.72 -3.93
C ARG A 261 23.17 2.48 -4.61
N PHE A 262 22.71 1.30 -4.20
CA PHE A 262 23.17 0.05 -4.80
C PHE A 262 22.82 -0.03 -6.29
N LEU A 263 21.59 0.30 -6.67
CA LEU A 263 21.18 0.36 -8.08
C LEU A 263 21.96 1.44 -8.84
N LEU A 264 22.16 2.61 -8.24
CA LEU A 264 23.00 3.67 -8.80
C LEU A 264 24.42 3.16 -9.07
N HIS A 265 25.02 2.44 -8.13
CA HIS A 265 26.34 1.82 -8.31
C HIS A 265 26.34 0.79 -9.45
N VAL A 266 25.30 -0.06 -9.54
CA VAL A 266 25.16 -1.07 -10.60
C VAL A 266 25.07 -0.42 -11.99
N VAL A 267 24.30 0.65 -12.14
CA VAL A 267 24.12 1.31 -13.44
C VAL A 267 25.26 2.28 -13.78
N SER A 268 25.93 2.83 -12.76
CA SER A 268 26.99 3.82 -12.90
C SER A 268 28.41 3.24 -12.86
N ARG A 269 28.61 1.92 -13.07
CA ARG A 269 29.88 1.15 -12.94
C ARG A 269 31.17 1.71 -13.61
N ARG A 270 31.15 2.92 -14.19
CA ARG A 270 32.30 3.69 -14.71
C ARG A 270 32.47 5.09 -14.08
N ALA A 271 31.60 5.49 -13.15
CA ALA A 271 31.71 6.73 -12.39
C ALA A 271 32.32 6.41 -11.01
N PRO A 272 33.15 7.31 -10.46
CA PRO A 272 33.63 7.18 -9.09
C PRO A 272 32.45 7.21 -8.10
N ASP A 273 32.67 6.76 -6.86
CA ASP A 273 31.59 6.52 -5.89
C ASP A 273 30.62 7.72 -5.83
N PRO A 274 29.34 7.54 -6.22
CA PRO A 274 28.37 8.63 -6.28
C PRO A 274 28.14 9.31 -4.92
N THR A 275 28.49 8.63 -3.83
CA THR A 275 28.33 9.13 -2.47
C THR A 275 29.46 10.07 -2.03
N GLU A 276 30.56 10.18 -2.79
CA GLU A 276 31.72 11.00 -2.43
C GLU A 276 31.79 12.36 -3.17
N HIS A 277 31.19 12.51 -4.36
CA HIS A 277 31.32 13.72 -5.21
C HIS A 277 30.21 14.77 -5.13
N GLU A 278 30.56 16.07 -5.25
CA GLU A 278 29.58 17.18 -5.31
C GLU A 278 28.51 16.99 -6.40
N ASP A 279 28.82 16.20 -7.44
CA ASP A 279 27.96 15.87 -8.59
C ASP A 279 26.94 14.74 -8.32
N ALA A 280 26.66 14.42 -7.05
CA ALA A 280 25.74 13.33 -6.70
C ALA A 280 24.35 13.47 -7.34
N PHE A 281 23.87 14.71 -7.51
CA PHE A 281 22.62 15.00 -8.20
C PHE A 281 22.68 14.63 -9.69
N GLU A 282 23.71 15.08 -10.41
CA GLU A 282 23.88 14.85 -11.83
C GLU A 282 24.00 13.36 -12.15
N GLN A 283 24.70 12.62 -11.28
CA GLN A 283 24.82 11.17 -11.41
C GLN A 283 23.48 10.48 -11.17
N ALA A 284 22.79 10.83 -10.08
CA ALA A 284 21.48 10.26 -9.77
C ALA A 284 20.44 10.57 -10.84
N PHE A 285 20.43 11.81 -11.33
CA PHE A 285 19.53 12.26 -12.38
C PHE A 285 19.85 11.57 -13.72
N ALA A 286 21.14 11.47 -14.10
CA ALA A 286 21.55 10.76 -15.31
C ALA A 286 21.25 9.24 -15.26
N ALA A 287 21.26 8.65 -14.07
CA ALA A 287 20.94 7.24 -13.84
C ALA A 287 19.43 6.97 -13.68
N SER A 288 18.61 8.01 -13.45
CA SER A 288 17.19 7.88 -13.13
C SER A 288 16.43 7.01 -14.14
N LEU A 289 16.63 7.25 -15.44
CA LEU A 289 15.99 6.49 -16.51
C LEU A 289 16.29 4.98 -16.41
N GLN A 290 17.54 4.61 -16.11
CA GLN A 290 17.93 3.20 -16.01
C GLN A 290 17.38 2.55 -14.74
N ILE A 291 17.42 3.28 -13.61
CA ILE A 291 16.85 2.81 -12.34
C ILE A 291 15.34 2.59 -12.50
N MET A 292 14.65 3.54 -13.13
CA MET A 292 13.22 3.43 -13.43
C MET A 292 12.92 2.28 -14.40
N ALA A 293 13.76 2.07 -15.42
CA ALA A 293 13.57 0.98 -16.39
C ALA A 293 13.70 -0.38 -15.71
N ILE A 294 14.73 -0.55 -14.88
CA ILE A 294 14.97 -1.76 -14.08
C ILE A 294 13.81 -1.97 -13.11
N GLY A 295 13.51 -0.99 -12.28
CA GLY A 295 12.51 -1.14 -11.22
C GLY A 295 11.11 -1.37 -11.81
N THR A 296 10.71 -0.63 -12.85
CA THR A 296 9.40 -0.82 -13.50
C THR A 296 9.29 -2.21 -14.11
N TRP A 297 10.31 -2.71 -14.82
CA TRP A 297 10.30 -4.06 -15.40
C TRP A 297 10.11 -5.18 -14.36
N THR A 298 10.64 -5.00 -13.15
CA THR A 298 10.45 -5.98 -12.08
C THR A 298 9.00 -6.09 -11.61
N LEU A 299 8.15 -5.11 -11.92
CA LEU A 299 6.71 -5.16 -11.67
C LEU A 299 5.93 -5.91 -12.77
N LEU A 300 6.50 -6.07 -13.96
CA LEU A 300 5.81 -6.58 -15.18
C LEU A 300 5.77 -8.11 -15.31
N GLY A 301 5.94 -8.85 -14.21
CA GLY A 301 5.85 -10.32 -14.22
C GLY A 301 4.40 -10.84 -14.32
N SER A 302 4.25 -12.15 -14.52
CA SER A 302 2.95 -12.84 -14.47
C SER A 302 2.86 -13.70 -13.22
N TYR A 303 2.18 -13.23 -12.16
CA TYR A 303 2.01 -14.06 -10.96
C TYR A 303 1.19 -15.33 -11.23
N LEU A 304 0.29 -15.32 -12.22
CA LEU A 304 -0.52 -16.49 -12.55
C LEU A 304 0.32 -17.61 -13.19
N LYS A 305 1.31 -17.27 -14.03
CA LYS A 305 2.17 -18.26 -14.70
C LYS A 305 3.44 -18.58 -13.90
N GLU A 306 4.05 -17.58 -13.27
CA GLU A 306 5.38 -17.67 -12.63
C GLU A 306 5.31 -17.84 -11.11
N GLY A 307 4.17 -17.59 -10.48
CA GLY A 307 4.03 -17.62 -9.02
C GLY A 307 5.01 -16.68 -8.33
N GLU A 308 5.76 -17.19 -7.34
CA GLU A 308 6.73 -16.40 -6.57
C GLU A 308 7.87 -15.81 -7.43
N ALA A 309 8.20 -16.43 -8.57
CA ALA A 309 9.23 -15.93 -9.48
C ALA A 309 8.84 -14.62 -10.17
N ALA A 310 7.53 -14.31 -10.25
CA ALA A 310 7.04 -13.01 -10.71
C ALA A 310 7.14 -11.90 -9.66
N SER A 311 7.56 -12.21 -8.41
CA SER A 311 7.75 -11.17 -7.40
C SER A 311 8.83 -10.17 -7.84
N PRO A 312 8.66 -8.86 -7.56
CA PRO A 312 9.65 -7.85 -7.93
C PRO A 312 11.05 -8.13 -7.39
N ALA A 313 11.13 -8.73 -6.20
CA ALA A 313 12.39 -9.08 -5.56
C ALA A 313 13.15 -10.19 -6.30
N GLU A 314 12.46 -11.26 -6.71
CA GLU A 314 13.07 -12.36 -7.46
C GLU A 314 13.47 -11.91 -8.87
N ARG A 315 12.60 -11.16 -9.56
CA ARG A 315 12.91 -10.58 -10.86
C ARG A 315 14.13 -9.67 -10.79
N LEU A 316 14.20 -8.77 -9.80
CA LEU A 316 15.37 -7.89 -9.63
C LEU A 316 16.63 -8.70 -9.35
N THR A 317 16.55 -9.70 -8.46
CA THR A 317 17.69 -10.56 -8.11
C THR A 317 18.23 -11.30 -9.35
N ASN A 318 17.34 -11.84 -10.19
CA ASN A 318 17.75 -12.58 -11.39
C ASN A 318 18.29 -11.64 -12.47
N LEU A 319 17.69 -10.47 -12.66
CA LEU A 319 18.23 -9.45 -13.56
C LEU A 319 19.62 -8.98 -13.12
N LEU A 320 19.83 -8.71 -11.83
CA LEU A 320 21.14 -8.30 -11.32
C LEU A 320 22.22 -9.38 -11.51
N LYS A 321 21.87 -10.66 -11.37
CA LYS A 321 22.78 -11.77 -11.68
C LYS A 321 23.16 -11.75 -13.16
N HIS A 322 22.17 -11.61 -14.06
CA HIS A 322 22.40 -11.54 -15.50
C HIS A 322 23.30 -10.34 -15.87
N LEU A 323 22.97 -9.13 -15.38
CA LEU A 323 23.77 -7.90 -15.57
C LEU A 323 25.16 -7.94 -14.89
N SER A 324 25.43 -8.91 -14.00
CA SER A 324 26.75 -9.10 -13.39
C SER A 324 27.68 -9.99 -14.21
N VAL A 325 27.10 -10.92 -14.97
CA VAL A 325 27.81 -11.88 -15.83
C VAL A 325 28.11 -11.25 -17.19
N ASP A 326 27.16 -10.52 -17.77
CA ASP A 326 27.33 -9.88 -19.07
C ASP A 326 27.76 -8.40 -18.95
N ARG A 327 29.08 -8.17 -18.96
CA ARG A 327 29.67 -6.83 -18.76
C ARG A 327 29.50 -5.88 -19.95
N ALA A 328 29.16 -6.36 -21.14
CA ALA A 328 29.00 -5.54 -22.32
C ALA A 328 27.62 -4.86 -22.37
N GLU A 329 26.63 -5.43 -21.68
CA GLU A 329 25.21 -5.14 -21.93
C GLU A 329 24.52 -4.28 -20.87
N VAL A 330 25.19 -3.90 -19.77
CA VAL A 330 24.66 -2.93 -18.78
C VAL A 330 24.55 -1.50 -19.35
N ASN A 331 25.04 -1.26 -20.57
CA ASN A 331 25.12 0.05 -21.22
C ASN A 331 23.80 0.54 -21.87
N ILE A 332 22.68 0.10 -21.32
CA ILE A 332 21.32 0.16 -21.90
C ILE A 332 20.83 1.57 -22.23
N ALA A 333 21.44 2.62 -21.66
CA ALA A 333 21.01 4.00 -21.96
C ALA A 333 22.14 4.97 -22.35
N ARG A 334 23.41 4.56 -22.31
CA ARG A 334 24.49 5.44 -22.78
C ARG A 334 25.01 5.09 -24.17
N ASN A 335 24.86 3.85 -24.65
CA ASN A 335 25.46 3.45 -25.93
C ASN A 335 24.68 2.40 -26.76
N THR A 336 23.50 1.93 -26.37
CA THR A 336 22.65 1.06 -27.21
C THR A 336 21.38 1.80 -27.68
N PRO A 337 21.04 1.78 -28.98
CA PRO A 337 19.91 2.51 -29.58
C PRO A 337 18.52 1.86 -29.33
N LEU A 338 18.39 1.03 -28.30
CA LEU A 338 17.15 0.30 -28.05
C LEU A 338 16.16 1.17 -27.26
N SER A 339 14.88 1.12 -27.65
CA SER A 339 13.80 1.73 -26.86
C SER A 339 13.62 1.00 -25.52
N ILE A 340 12.87 1.61 -24.58
CA ILE A 340 12.49 0.96 -23.32
C ILE A 340 11.78 -0.38 -23.58
N ALA A 341 10.84 -0.39 -24.53
CA ALA A 341 10.14 -1.60 -24.94
C ALA A 341 11.09 -2.72 -25.38
N ALA A 342 12.05 -2.41 -26.27
CA ALA A 342 13.01 -3.38 -26.77
C ALA A 342 13.97 -3.88 -25.68
N THR A 343 14.28 -3.02 -24.70
CA THR A 343 15.07 -3.39 -23.51
C THR A 343 14.35 -4.42 -22.66
N TRP A 344 13.07 -4.19 -22.38
CA TRP A 344 12.25 -5.12 -21.59
C TRP A 344 12.04 -6.46 -22.32
N ASP A 345 11.82 -6.42 -23.64
CA ASP A 345 11.73 -7.62 -24.48
C ASP A 345 13.00 -8.46 -24.40
N TYR A 346 14.16 -7.80 -24.43
CA TYR A 346 15.45 -8.47 -24.26
C TYR A 346 15.58 -9.14 -22.89
N TRP A 347 15.27 -8.43 -21.81
CA TRP A 347 15.37 -8.98 -20.45
C TRP A 347 14.42 -10.16 -20.22
N ASP A 348 13.19 -10.10 -20.75
CA ASP A 348 12.27 -11.22 -20.65
C ASP A 348 12.82 -12.47 -21.35
N ALA A 349 13.33 -12.32 -22.57
CA ALA A 349 13.93 -13.40 -23.33
C ALA A 349 15.19 -13.96 -22.65
N ALA A 350 16.08 -13.10 -22.16
CA ALA A 350 17.34 -13.48 -21.53
C ALA A 350 17.15 -14.24 -20.22
N LEU A 351 16.10 -13.92 -19.46
CA LEU A 351 15.79 -14.55 -18.18
C LEU A 351 14.77 -15.70 -18.30
N GLY A 352 14.20 -15.93 -19.49
CA GLY A 352 13.21 -16.98 -19.73
C GLY A 352 11.93 -16.77 -18.92
N VAL A 353 11.54 -15.52 -18.70
CA VAL A 353 10.30 -15.16 -17.99
C VAL A 353 9.19 -14.80 -18.99
N SER A 354 7.95 -14.65 -18.52
CA SER A 354 6.83 -14.28 -19.40
C SER A 354 7.07 -12.89 -20.00
N PRO A 355 6.81 -12.69 -21.30
CA PRO A 355 6.92 -11.39 -21.94
C PRO A 355 6.04 -10.35 -21.24
N TRP A 356 6.58 -9.16 -20.97
CA TRP A 356 5.90 -8.12 -20.20
C TRP A 356 4.56 -7.72 -20.80
N ARG A 357 4.44 -7.67 -22.14
CA ARG A 357 3.16 -7.37 -22.82
C ARG A 357 2.10 -8.42 -22.56
N GLU A 358 2.48 -9.69 -22.55
CA GLU A 358 1.57 -10.79 -22.23
C GLU A 358 1.17 -10.75 -20.75
N SER A 359 2.12 -10.47 -19.86
CA SER A 359 1.87 -10.32 -18.41
C SER A 359 0.91 -9.17 -18.11
N LEU A 360 1.04 -8.05 -18.81
CA LEU A 360 0.12 -6.91 -18.70
C LEU A 360 -1.27 -7.24 -19.24
N GLN A 361 -1.38 -7.88 -20.40
CA GLN A 361 -2.67 -8.30 -20.95
C GLN A 361 -3.36 -9.32 -20.01
N GLU A 362 -2.61 -10.26 -19.46
CA GLU A 362 -3.14 -11.20 -18.48
C GLU A 362 -3.64 -10.49 -17.21
N SER A 363 -2.95 -9.44 -16.78
CA SER A 363 -3.40 -8.61 -15.64
C SER A 363 -4.75 -7.94 -15.93
N LEU A 364 -4.97 -7.45 -17.15
CA LEU A 364 -6.27 -6.91 -17.59
C LEU A 364 -7.37 -7.96 -17.62
N ASP A 365 -7.09 -9.13 -18.20
CA ASP A 365 -8.05 -10.24 -18.26
C ASP A 365 -8.42 -10.71 -16.85
N TRP A 366 -7.43 -10.75 -15.96
CA TRP A 366 -7.62 -11.11 -14.57
C TRP A 366 -8.44 -10.07 -13.82
N ALA A 367 -8.21 -8.78 -14.03
CA ALA A 367 -9.04 -7.71 -13.46
C ALA A 367 -10.49 -7.75 -13.98
N GLY A 368 -10.69 -8.03 -15.27
CA GLY A 368 -12.02 -8.24 -15.86
C GLY A 368 -12.79 -9.36 -15.15
N ARG A 369 -12.17 -10.54 -15.01
CA ARG A 369 -12.75 -11.66 -14.24
C ARG A 369 -13.06 -11.30 -12.79
N GLY A 370 -12.28 -10.38 -12.19
CA GLY A 370 -12.56 -9.87 -10.85
C GLY A 370 -13.83 -9.03 -10.82
N VAL A 371 -14.03 -8.15 -11.80
CA VAL A 371 -15.26 -7.36 -11.93
C VAL A 371 -16.47 -8.25 -12.10
N ASP A 372 -16.42 -9.21 -13.02
CA ASP A 372 -17.52 -10.15 -13.28
C ASP A 372 -17.90 -10.91 -12.00
N PHE A 373 -16.88 -11.42 -11.30
CA PHE A 373 -17.07 -12.11 -10.04
C PHE A 373 -17.78 -11.26 -8.96
N TYR A 374 -17.36 -10.02 -8.73
CA TYR A 374 -18.02 -9.17 -7.71
C TYR A 374 -19.39 -8.67 -8.16
N GLU A 375 -19.67 -8.61 -9.46
CA GLU A 375 -21.02 -8.38 -9.98
C GLU A 375 -21.93 -9.58 -9.64
N GLU A 376 -21.50 -10.79 -9.93
CA GLU A 376 -22.25 -12.02 -9.60
C GLU A 376 -22.54 -12.12 -8.10
N VAL A 377 -21.56 -11.85 -7.25
CA VAL A 377 -21.74 -11.81 -5.79
C VAL A 377 -22.78 -10.76 -5.40
N HIS A 378 -22.74 -9.56 -5.98
CA HIS A 378 -23.72 -8.51 -5.69
C HIS A 378 -25.15 -8.90 -6.12
N GLU A 379 -25.29 -9.50 -7.30
CA GLU A 379 -26.59 -9.91 -7.84
C GLU A 379 -27.20 -11.08 -7.07
N ALA A 380 -26.37 -12.06 -6.66
CA ALA A 380 -26.79 -13.20 -5.85
C ALA A 380 -27.18 -12.81 -4.40
N SER A 381 -26.85 -11.59 -3.97
CA SER A 381 -27.04 -11.18 -2.57
C SER A 381 -28.48 -10.80 -2.24
N SER A 382 -28.92 -11.25 -1.06
CA SER A 382 -30.21 -10.84 -0.50
C SER A 382 -30.21 -9.34 -0.16
N PRO A 383 -31.35 -8.64 -0.31
CA PRO A 383 -31.48 -7.25 0.09
C PRO A 383 -31.09 -7.03 1.57
N GLY A 384 -30.39 -5.93 1.85
CA GLY A 384 -29.91 -5.59 3.18
C GLY A 384 -28.43 -5.24 3.20
N TRP A 385 -27.80 -5.44 4.36
CA TRP A 385 -26.39 -5.06 4.57
C TRP A 385 -25.42 -5.80 3.64
N GLU A 386 -25.68 -7.07 3.31
CA GLU A 386 -24.82 -7.88 2.42
C GLU A 386 -24.76 -7.28 1.03
N LYS A 387 -25.93 -7.03 0.43
CA LYS A 387 -26.02 -6.40 -0.89
C LYS A 387 -25.40 -4.99 -0.89
N ALA A 388 -25.60 -4.23 0.18
CA ALA A 388 -25.01 -2.90 0.37
C ALA A 388 -23.47 -2.94 0.51
N PHE A 389 -22.91 -3.97 1.13
CA PHE A 389 -21.46 -4.13 1.21
C PHE A 389 -20.87 -4.67 -0.10
N HIS A 390 -21.55 -5.61 -0.74
CA HIS A 390 -21.09 -6.18 -2.00
C HIS A 390 -21.13 -5.17 -3.15
N VAL A 391 -22.05 -4.20 -3.14
CA VAL A 391 -21.99 -3.08 -4.11
C VAL A 391 -20.71 -2.26 -3.94
N THR A 392 -20.25 -2.02 -2.70
CA THR A 392 -18.97 -1.35 -2.45
C THR A 392 -17.81 -2.16 -3.00
N LEU A 393 -17.72 -3.47 -2.72
CA LEU A 393 -16.65 -4.32 -3.28
C LEU A 393 -16.65 -4.35 -4.81
N ARG A 394 -17.85 -4.45 -5.42
CA ARG A 394 -18.03 -4.39 -6.87
C ARG A 394 -17.55 -3.07 -7.44
N ASN A 395 -17.96 -1.95 -6.86
CA ASN A 395 -17.57 -0.62 -7.34
C ASN A 395 -16.06 -0.39 -7.18
N MET A 396 -15.47 -0.87 -6.09
CA MET A 396 -14.02 -0.84 -5.86
C MET A 396 -13.25 -1.65 -6.91
N MET A 397 -13.71 -2.88 -7.21
CA MET A 397 -13.08 -3.70 -8.24
C MET A 397 -13.24 -3.08 -9.64
N LYS A 398 -14.40 -2.48 -9.94
CA LYS A 398 -14.63 -1.74 -11.19
C LYS A 398 -13.69 -0.53 -11.33
N ALA A 399 -13.52 0.24 -10.26
CA ALA A 399 -12.61 1.38 -10.24
C ALA A 399 -11.15 0.94 -10.43
N TYR A 400 -10.71 -0.08 -9.69
CA TYR A 400 -9.38 -0.68 -9.84
C TYR A 400 -9.12 -1.17 -11.28
N ALA A 401 -10.06 -1.94 -11.86
CA ALA A 401 -9.91 -2.48 -13.21
C ALA A 401 -9.91 -1.38 -14.28
N ALA A 402 -10.68 -0.30 -14.09
CA ALA A 402 -10.69 0.84 -15.00
C ALA A 402 -9.36 1.60 -14.96
N ASP A 403 -8.86 1.89 -13.75
CA ASP A 403 -7.59 2.61 -13.57
C ASP A 403 -6.40 1.76 -14.04
N GLN A 404 -6.41 0.46 -13.76
CA GLN A 404 -5.40 -0.48 -14.26
C GLN A 404 -5.42 -0.55 -15.79
N ARG A 405 -6.60 -0.59 -16.42
CA ARG A 405 -6.74 -0.56 -17.88
C ARG A 405 -6.11 0.70 -18.47
N MET A 406 -6.48 1.87 -17.96
CA MET A 406 -5.91 3.14 -18.41
C MET A 406 -4.39 3.16 -18.33
N LEU A 407 -3.83 2.73 -17.19
CA LEU A 407 -2.37 2.68 -17.01
C LEU A 407 -1.70 1.68 -17.96
N ILE A 408 -2.23 0.44 -18.05
CA ILE A 408 -1.62 -0.62 -18.84
C ILE A 408 -1.68 -0.32 -20.34
N GLU A 409 -2.82 0.16 -20.84
CA GLU A 409 -2.96 0.55 -22.25
C GLU A 409 -1.93 1.63 -22.61
N HIS A 410 -1.75 2.63 -21.74
CA HIS A 410 -0.72 3.66 -21.92
C HIS A 410 0.70 3.08 -21.90
N VAL A 411 1.03 2.17 -20.98
CA VAL A 411 2.37 1.56 -20.89
C VAL A 411 2.67 0.65 -22.08
N LEU A 412 1.67 -0.03 -22.64
CA LEU A 412 1.83 -0.86 -23.84
C LEU A 412 2.19 -0.01 -25.06
N GLU A 413 1.65 1.20 -25.16
CA GLU A 413 1.89 2.15 -26.26
C GLU A 413 3.15 3.01 -26.05
N HIS A 414 3.35 3.51 -24.83
CA HIS A 414 4.34 4.53 -24.47
C HIS A 414 5.11 4.19 -23.17
N PRO A 415 5.85 3.07 -23.11
CA PRO A 415 6.54 2.65 -21.88
C PRO A 415 7.59 3.66 -21.38
N GLU A 416 8.14 4.48 -22.28
CA GLU A 416 9.07 5.56 -21.93
C GLU A 416 8.47 6.67 -21.07
N ASP A 417 7.15 6.86 -21.12
CA ASP A 417 6.47 7.90 -20.34
C ASP A 417 6.38 7.52 -18.86
N LEU A 418 6.38 6.22 -18.53
CA LEU A 418 6.42 5.75 -17.15
C LEU A 418 7.85 5.68 -16.57
N VAL A 419 8.86 5.63 -17.44
CA VAL A 419 10.27 5.43 -17.04
C VAL A 419 11.05 6.74 -17.03
N GLY A 420 10.77 7.66 -17.95
CA GLY A 420 11.39 8.97 -17.99
C GLY A 420 10.76 9.91 -16.95
N VAL A 421 11.43 10.11 -15.80
CA VAL A 421 10.87 10.89 -14.68
C VAL A 421 10.32 12.26 -15.10
N THR A 422 11.01 12.97 -15.99
CA THR A 422 10.58 14.28 -16.48
C THR A 422 9.37 14.22 -17.39
N ARG A 423 9.24 13.14 -18.18
CA ARG A 423 8.08 12.89 -19.04
C ARG A 423 6.89 12.52 -18.19
N TYR A 424 7.06 11.56 -17.28
CA TYR A 424 6.05 11.10 -16.33
C TYR A 424 5.36 12.27 -15.61
N ILE A 425 6.15 13.19 -15.03
CA ILE A 425 5.61 14.35 -14.30
C ILE A 425 4.95 15.36 -15.26
N GLY A 426 5.45 15.47 -16.49
CA GLY A 426 4.94 16.36 -17.52
C GLY A 426 3.73 15.83 -18.28
N LEU A 427 3.22 14.63 -17.96
CA LEU A 427 2.07 14.06 -18.64
C LEU A 427 0.80 14.90 -18.39
N PRO A 428 0.00 15.18 -19.43
CA PRO A 428 -1.29 15.84 -19.25
C PRO A 428 -2.22 15.07 -18.30
N THR A 429 -3.05 15.82 -17.56
CA THR A 429 -4.11 15.23 -16.73
C THR A 429 -5.03 14.33 -17.56
N GLY A 430 -5.29 13.12 -17.07
CA GLY A 430 -6.18 12.15 -17.72
C GLY A 430 -5.47 11.12 -18.60
N ILE A 431 -4.15 11.25 -18.81
CA ILE A 431 -3.35 10.19 -19.46
C ILE A 431 -3.14 9.01 -18.53
N LEU A 432 -2.79 9.27 -17.27
CA LEU A 432 -2.64 8.27 -16.22
C LEU A 432 -3.78 8.37 -15.21
N PRO A 433 -4.15 7.25 -14.55
CA PRO A 433 -5.17 7.27 -13.52
C PRO A 433 -4.71 8.11 -12.32
N MET A 434 -5.58 8.99 -11.85
CA MET A 434 -5.32 9.83 -10.69
C MET A 434 -5.87 9.13 -9.43
N PRO A 435 -5.06 8.87 -8.38
CA PRO A 435 -5.56 8.25 -7.17
C PRO A 435 -6.53 9.17 -6.42
N LEU A 436 -7.32 8.56 -5.53
CA LEU A 436 -7.96 9.33 -4.47
C LEU A 436 -6.88 9.87 -3.52
N PHE A 437 -6.81 11.18 -3.31
CA PHE A 437 -5.90 11.76 -2.32
C PHE A 437 -6.62 11.98 -1.00
N ARG A 438 -6.22 11.20 0.01
CA ARG A 438 -6.64 11.40 1.38
C ARG A 438 -5.61 12.19 2.16
N LEU A 439 -6.06 13.22 2.87
CA LEU A 439 -5.29 13.88 3.91
C LEU A 439 -5.61 13.22 5.26
N GLN A 440 -4.60 12.59 5.86
CA GLN A 440 -4.67 12.07 7.23
C GLN A 440 -3.92 13.02 8.17
N LEU A 441 -4.59 13.40 9.25
CA LEU A 441 -4.07 14.34 10.24
C LEU A 441 -3.63 13.56 11.48
N ASP A 442 -2.42 13.84 11.98
CA ASP A 442 -2.01 13.31 13.28
C ASP A 442 -2.72 14.06 14.42
N ASN A 443 -3.01 13.35 15.51
CA ASN A 443 -3.97 13.65 16.60
C ASN A 443 -3.97 15.05 17.25
N SER A 444 -3.06 15.93 16.90
CA SER A 444 -2.89 17.25 17.49
C SER A 444 -2.54 18.34 16.46
N ALA A 445 -2.57 18.03 15.16
CA ALA A 445 -1.83 18.79 14.17
C ALA A 445 -2.61 19.93 13.50
N LEU A 446 -3.95 19.88 13.41
CA LEU A 446 -4.72 20.85 12.62
C LEU A 446 -5.85 21.53 13.39
N ASP A 447 -5.92 22.85 13.25
CA ASP A 447 -7.14 23.60 13.53
C ASP A 447 -8.11 23.36 12.36
N LEU A 448 -9.16 22.56 12.60
CA LEU A 448 -10.17 22.24 11.59
C LEU A 448 -10.88 23.50 11.05
N ALA A 449 -10.89 24.60 11.81
CA ALA A 449 -11.40 25.88 11.31
C ALA A 449 -10.53 26.47 10.17
N ARG A 450 -9.28 26.00 10.03
CA ARG A 450 -8.34 26.40 8.98
C ARG A 450 -8.31 25.42 7.79
N LEU A 451 -9.13 24.36 7.82
CA LEU A 451 -9.26 23.48 6.67
C LEU A 451 -9.82 24.28 5.48
N ASP A 452 -9.07 24.33 4.39
CA ASP A 452 -9.50 25.03 3.19
C ASP A 452 -10.53 24.16 2.48
N GLN A 453 -11.81 24.46 2.73
CA GLN A 453 -12.92 23.74 2.13
C GLN A 453 -13.02 23.95 0.62
N LYS A 454 -12.22 24.83 0.00
CA LYS A 454 -12.12 24.90 -1.47
C LYS A 454 -11.23 23.79 -2.02
N VAL A 455 -10.23 23.37 -1.23
CA VAL A 455 -9.24 22.36 -1.60
C VAL A 455 -9.63 20.98 -1.09
N PHE A 456 -10.23 20.88 0.10
CA PHE A 456 -10.57 19.60 0.71
C PHE A 456 -12.06 19.45 1.04
N GLU A 457 -12.57 18.22 1.00
CA GLU A 457 -13.87 17.84 1.53
C GLU A 457 -13.72 16.86 2.69
N PRO A 458 -14.38 17.10 3.84
CA PRO A 458 -14.39 16.15 4.94
C PRO A 458 -15.20 14.93 4.52
N VAL A 459 -14.63 13.73 4.71
CA VAL A 459 -15.26 12.47 4.29
C VAL A 459 -15.49 11.51 5.43
N MET A 460 -14.77 11.68 6.54
CA MET A 460 -15.02 10.95 7.77
C MET A 460 -15.10 11.95 8.92
N THR A 461 -16.29 12.11 9.47
CA THR A 461 -16.55 12.99 10.61
C THR A 461 -17.04 12.20 11.80
N VAL A 462 -16.81 12.74 12.98
CA VAL A 462 -17.08 12.09 14.25
C VAL A 462 -17.75 13.11 15.15
N ASN A 463 -18.91 12.77 15.70
CA ASN A 463 -19.49 13.57 16.78
C ASN A 463 -18.87 13.13 18.12
N LEU A 464 -18.13 14.05 18.76
CA LEU A 464 -17.53 13.92 20.07
C LEU A 464 -18.23 14.93 21.00
N ASP A 465 -19.20 14.46 21.78
CA ASP A 465 -19.91 15.24 22.80
C ASP A 465 -20.45 16.60 22.31
N GLY A 466 -20.97 16.63 21.07
CA GLY A 466 -21.53 17.84 20.44
C GLY A 466 -20.56 18.60 19.53
N ALA A 467 -19.28 18.21 19.48
CA ALA A 467 -18.31 18.71 18.52
C ALA A 467 -18.11 17.74 17.35
N VAL A 468 -18.03 18.24 16.12
CA VAL A 468 -17.72 17.42 14.93
C VAL A 468 -16.20 17.42 14.72
N GLY A 469 -15.53 16.31 15.02
CA GLY A 469 -14.14 16.07 14.63
C GLY A 469 -14.07 15.49 13.22
N VAL A 470 -13.13 15.96 12.40
CA VAL A 470 -12.86 15.39 11.07
C VAL A 470 -11.65 14.45 11.19
N LEU A 471 -11.84 13.17 10.85
CA LEU A 471 -10.76 12.16 10.87
C LEU A 471 -10.00 12.08 9.55
N SER A 472 -10.66 12.43 8.46
CA SER A 472 -10.11 12.32 7.11
C SER A 472 -10.75 13.33 6.18
N CYS A 473 -9.93 13.95 5.34
CA CYS A 473 -10.36 14.82 4.27
C CYS A 473 -9.89 14.25 2.93
N LEU A 474 -10.65 14.46 1.85
CA LEU A 474 -10.19 14.19 0.49
C LEU A 474 -9.89 15.48 -0.23
N LEU A 475 -8.88 15.44 -1.10
CA LEU A 475 -8.67 16.51 -2.08
C LEU A 475 -9.89 16.59 -2.99
N LYS A 476 -10.48 17.79 -3.11
CA LYS A 476 -11.64 18.03 -3.97
C LYS A 476 -11.22 17.91 -5.42
N MET A 477 -11.81 16.92 -6.09
CA MET A 477 -11.73 16.77 -7.54
C MET A 477 -13.07 17.16 -8.19
N PRO A 478 -13.06 17.72 -9.39
CA PRO A 478 -14.26 18.33 -9.99
C PRO A 478 -15.35 17.35 -10.45
N THR A 479 -15.14 16.03 -10.38
CA THR A 479 -16.03 15.04 -10.99
C THR A 479 -16.89 14.29 -9.95
N GLN A 480 -18.19 14.11 -10.23
CA GLN A 480 -19.11 13.35 -9.36
C GLN A 480 -18.65 11.91 -9.15
N VAL A 481 -18.09 11.29 -10.20
CA VAL A 481 -17.52 9.93 -10.17
C VAL A 481 -16.46 9.79 -9.05
N TYR A 482 -15.70 10.84 -8.77
CA TYR A 482 -14.68 10.81 -7.72
C TYR A 482 -15.29 10.75 -6.32
N ARG A 483 -16.42 11.43 -6.09
CA ARG A 483 -17.13 11.40 -4.79
C ARG A 483 -17.77 10.04 -4.50
N GLU A 484 -18.33 9.40 -5.50
CA GLU A 484 -18.91 8.06 -5.36
C GLU A 484 -17.80 7.04 -5.05
N ARG A 485 -16.68 7.09 -5.81
CA ARG A 485 -15.48 6.26 -5.53
C ARG A 485 -14.92 6.49 -4.13
N ALA A 486 -14.91 7.74 -3.67
CA ALA A 486 -14.45 8.11 -2.33
C ALA A 486 -15.24 7.45 -1.21
N ALA A 487 -16.57 7.46 -1.28
CA ALA A 487 -17.42 6.84 -0.28
C ALA A 487 -17.18 5.32 -0.20
N ASP A 488 -17.11 4.65 -1.36
CA ASP A 488 -16.82 3.23 -1.45
C ASP A 488 -15.42 2.88 -0.92
N ALA A 489 -14.40 3.69 -1.25
CA ALA A 489 -13.03 3.47 -0.77
C ALA A 489 -12.93 3.57 0.76
N ILE A 490 -13.66 4.49 1.39
CA ILE A 490 -13.68 4.66 2.84
C ILE A 490 -14.43 3.51 3.52
N ALA A 491 -15.57 3.11 2.97
CA ALA A 491 -16.33 1.95 3.48
C ALA A 491 -15.50 0.67 3.38
N PHE A 492 -14.82 0.47 2.27
CA PHE A 492 -13.89 -0.65 2.06
C PHE A 492 -12.74 -0.64 3.07
N GLU A 493 -12.07 0.50 3.24
CA GLU A 493 -10.95 0.61 4.18
C GLU A 493 -11.38 0.31 5.62
N TYR A 494 -12.55 0.82 6.03
CA TYR A 494 -13.09 0.54 7.36
C TYR A 494 -13.36 -0.95 7.56
N ALA A 495 -13.98 -1.61 6.58
CA ALA A 495 -14.19 -3.05 6.59
C ALA A 495 -12.86 -3.83 6.62
N ALA A 496 -11.87 -3.38 5.85
CA ALA A 496 -10.53 -3.94 5.83
C ALA A 496 -9.87 -3.89 7.21
N GLN A 497 -9.99 -2.77 7.91
CA GLN A 497 -9.41 -2.59 9.24
C GLN A 497 -10.07 -3.46 10.30
N LEU A 498 -11.40 -3.61 10.27
CA LEU A 498 -12.10 -4.53 11.16
C LEU A 498 -11.62 -5.97 10.93
N CYS A 499 -11.48 -6.37 9.66
CA CYS A 499 -10.97 -7.69 9.32
C CYS A 499 -9.49 -7.84 9.69
N ASP A 500 -8.65 -6.82 9.49
CA ASP A 500 -7.24 -6.86 9.84
C ASP A 500 -7.06 -7.02 11.35
N MET A 501 -7.83 -6.28 12.15
CA MET A 501 -7.86 -6.48 13.59
C MET A 501 -8.29 -7.89 13.94
N ALA A 502 -9.41 -8.36 13.37
CA ALA A 502 -9.97 -9.66 13.73
C ALA A 502 -9.09 -10.84 13.29
N PHE A 503 -8.46 -10.79 12.11
CA PHE A 503 -7.82 -11.93 11.47
C PHE A 503 -6.29 -11.82 11.39
N SER A 504 -5.69 -10.63 11.46
CA SER A 504 -4.24 -10.44 11.29
C SER A 504 -3.53 -10.10 12.60
N ARG A 505 -2.27 -10.51 12.71
CA ARG A 505 -1.33 -10.02 13.74
C ARG A 505 -0.71 -8.67 13.39
N GLN A 506 -0.91 -8.19 12.18
CA GLN A 506 -0.38 -6.89 11.78
C GLN A 506 -1.06 -5.83 12.64
N GLU A 507 -0.27 -5.12 13.44
CA GLU A 507 -0.78 -3.91 14.08
C GLU A 507 -1.29 -2.98 12.97
N PRO A 508 -2.47 -2.35 13.12
CA PRO A 508 -2.94 -1.38 12.16
C PRO A 508 -1.91 -0.24 12.08
N HIS A 509 -1.09 -0.26 11.03
CA HIS A 509 0.01 0.67 10.86
C HIS A 509 -0.49 2.13 10.88
N GLY A 510 0.14 2.97 11.69
CA GLY A 510 -0.02 4.42 11.63
C GLY A 510 -1.33 5.00 12.17
N ARG A 511 -1.95 4.39 13.19
CA ARG A 511 -3.12 4.99 13.86
C ARG A 511 -2.86 5.51 15.26
N SER A 512 -3.37 6.72 15.43
CA SER A 512 -3.80 7.35 16.68
C SER A 512 -4.23 6.35 17.77
N PRO A 513 -3.70 6.47 19.00
CA PRO A 513 -4.20 5.76 20.17
C PRO A 513 -5.72 5.93 20.43
N LEU A 514 -6.32 7.04 19.98
CA LEU A 514 -7.76 7.30 20.10
C LEU A 514 -8.58 6.40 19.17
N LEU A 515 -8.11 6.14 17.95
CA LEU A 515 -8.73 5.21 17.02
C LEU A 515 -8.50 3.75 17.41
N LYS A 516 -7.38 3.40 18.06
CA LYS A 516 -7.16 2.06 18.64
C LYS A 516 -8.07 1.81 19.84
N LYS A 517 -8.14 2.76 20.78
CA LYS A 517 -9.05 2.73 21.94
C LYS A 517 -10.51 2.72 21.50
N ARG A 518 -10.83 3.45 20.43
CA ARG A 518 -12.17 3.46 19.86
C ARG A 518 -12.47 2.20 19.06
N LEU A 519 -11.61 1.71 18.17
CA LEU A 519 -11.83 0.44 17.47
C LEU A 519 -11.93 -0.74 18.43
N LEU A 520 -11.27 -0.71 19.59
CA LEU A 520 -11.53 -1.66 20.67
C LEU A 520 -12.92 -1.45 21.29
N SER A 521 -13.30 -0.21 21.63
CA SER A 521 -14.65 0.09 22.16
C SER A 521 -15.79 -0.02 21.14
N ASP A 522 -15.45 0.09 19.86
CA ASP A 522 -16.30 -0.03 18.69
C ASP A 522 -16.35 -1.53 18.40
N LEU A 523 -15.30 -2.34 18.30
CA LEU A 523 -15.46 -3.81 18.26
C LEU A 523 -16.40 -4.34 19.38
N GLU A 524 -16.34 -3.74 20.57
CA GLU A 524 -17.26 -3.96 21.70
C GLU A 524 -18.69 -3.36 21.53
N ARG A 525 -18.92 -2.33 20.68
CA ARG A 525 -20.23 -1.67 20.38
C ARG A 525 -20.79 -1.85 18.94
N THR A 526 -19.96 -2.19 17.96
CA THR A 526 -20.03 -1.90 16.51
C THR A 526 -20.50 -3.07 15.70
N VAL A 527 -20.28 -4.30 16.17
CA VAL A 527 -20.93 -5.47 15.58
C VAL A 527 -22.46 -5.32 15.65
N CYS A 528 -23.00 -4.47 16.55
CA CYS A 528 -24.43 -4.12 16.57
C CYS A 528 -24.78 -2.69 16.10
N LYS A 529 -23.93 -1.67 16.29
CA LYS A 529 -24.27 -0.27 15.95
C LYS A 529 -23.69 0.29 14.66
N THR A 530 -22.52 -0.15 14.20
CA THR A 530 -21.90 0.44 12.99
C THR A 530 -22.38 -0.24 11.71
N LEU A 531 -22.86 -1.48 11.80
CA LEU A 531 -23.70 -2.07 10.77
C LEU A 531 -25.05 -1.34 10.58
N ARG A 532 -25.44 -0.43 11.48
CA ARG A 532 -26.57 0.51 11.29
C ARG A 532 -26.16 1.90 10.76
N PHE A 533 -24.86 2.14 10.54
CA PHE A 533 -24.36 3.38 9.92
C PHE A 533 -23.91 3.13 8.47
N ILE A 534 -23.66 1.86 8.12
CA ILE A 534 -23.48 1.35 6.75
C ILE A 534 -24.83 0.94 6.11
N VAL A 535 -25.86 0.69 6.93
CA VAL A 535 -27.30 0.64 6.55
C VAL A 535 -27.88 2.02 6.76
#